data_AF-A0A7V9D4R2-F1
#
_entry.id   AF-A0A7V9D4R2-F1
#
_cell.length_a   1.000
_cell.length_b   1.000
_cell.length_c   1.000
_cell.angle_alpha   90.00
_cell.angle_beta   90.00
_cell.angle_gamma   90.00
#
_symmetry.space_group_name_H-M   'P 1'
#
loop_
_entity.id
_entity.type
_entity.pdbx_description
1 polymer ?
#
loop_
_entity_poly.entity_id
_entity_poly.type
_entity_poly.pdbx_seq_one_letter_code
_entity_poly.pdbx_strand_id
1 'polypeptide(L)'
;MASGGPEIGSERVFAAPRLLVYQAFSDPGILAKWWGPRGFTNTFQEFDFRAGGAWRFVMRGPDGTEYPIAKAFVAVVLPERISLQNLEPTHRFLVTMTFAEEAD
;
A
#
# COMPACT_ATOMS: atom_id res chain seq x y z
N MET A 1 4.44 -5.72 20.44
CA MET A 1 5.73 -5.11 20.78
C MET A 1 6.38 -4.67 19.49
N ALA A 2 6.61 -3.38 19.31
CA ALA A 2 7.29 -2.84 18.13
C ALA A 2 8.71 -3.44 18.08
N SER A 3 9.05 -4.05 16.96
CA SER A 3 10.41 -4.56 16.69
C SER A 3 11.33 -3.36 16.56
N GLY A 4 12.35 -3.23 17.43
CA GLY A 4 13.19 -2.04 17.62
C GLY A 4 14.11 -1.62 16.47
N GLY A 5 13.61 -1.59 15.24
CA GLY A 5 14.27 -0.97 14.08
C GLY A 5 13.79 0.46 13.82
N PRO A 6 14.36 1.15 12.83
CA PRO A 6 13.89 2.47 12.42
C PRO A 6 12.47 2.39 11.85
N GLU A 7 11.60 3.29 12.30
CA GLU A 7 10.21 3.39 11.87
C GLU A 7 9.91 4.78 11.30
N ILE A 8 8.99 4.85 10.34
CA ILE A 8 8.47 6.11 9.78
C ILE A 8 6.95 6.07 9.94
N GLY A 9 6.40 7.08 10.62
CA GLY A 9 4.98 7.25 10.85
C GLY A 9 4.39 8.43 10.09
N SER A 10 3.14 8.30 9.67
CA SER A 10 2.33 9.39 9.13
C SER A 10 0.86 9.12 9.43
N GLU A 11 0.13 10.17 9.78
CA GLU A 11 -1.31 10.14 10.06
C GLU A 11 -2.04 11.19 9.23
N ARG A 12 -3.24 10.87 8.76
CA ARG A 12 -4.07 11.76 7.93
C ARG A 12 -5.54 11.51 8.24
N VAL A 13 -6.30 12.60 8.39
CA VAL A 13 -7.76 12.57 8.50
C VAL A 13 -8.38 12.90 7.15
N PHE A 14 -9.42 12.15 6.76
CA PHE A 14 -10.13 12.35 5.50
C PHE A 14 -11.62 12.59 5.79
N ALA A 15 -12.22 13.54 5.09
CA ALA A 15 -13.67 13.75 5.09
C ALA A 15 -14.38 12.68 4.23
N ALA A 16 -14.20 11.41 4.59
CA ALA A 16 -14.74 10.26 3.89
C ALA A 16 -14.95 9.08 4.86
N PRO A 17 -15.91 8.18 4.60
CA PRO A 17 -16.11 6.99 5.44
C PRO A 17 -14.85 6.12 5.50
N ARG A 18 -14.56 5.55 6.68
CA ARG A 18 -13.42 4.63 6.92
C ARG A 18 -13.32 3.53 5.87
N LEU A 19 -14.47 2.92 5.53
CA LEU A 19 -14.56 1.85 4.53
C LEU A 19 -14.09 2.33 3.14
N LEU A 20 -14.42 3.55 2.75
CA LEU A 20 -14.04 4.09 1.44
C LEU A 20 -12.54 4.35 1.37
N VAL A 21 -11.95 4.89 2.45
CA VAL A 21 -10.51 5.09 2.54
C VAL A 21 -9.78 3.75 2.49
N TYR A 22 -10.26 2.72 3.19
CA TYR A 22 -9.73 1.36 3.09
C TYR A 22 -9.80 0.83 1.65
N GLN A 23 -10.95 0.99 0.99
CA GLN A 23 -11.17 0.49 -0.37
C GLN A 23 -10.22 1.09 -1.41
N ALA A 24 -9.71 2.31 -1.17
CA ALA A 24 -8.72 2.95 -2.03
C ALA A 24 -7.39 2.16 -2.15
N PHE A 25 -7.15 1.19 -1.27
CA PHE A 25 -6.00 0.30 -1.26
C PHE A 25 -6.33 -1.14 -1.69
N SER A 26 -7.60 -1.45 -1.96
CA SER A 26 -8.09 -2.82 -2.21
C SER A 26 -8.31 -3.14 -3.69
N ASP A 27 -8.17 -2.16 -4.57
CA ASP A 27 -8.37 -2.30 -6.01
C ASP A 27 -7.15 -1.76 -6.77
N PRO A 28 -6.54 -2.55 -7.66
CA PRO A 28 -5.35 -2.14 -8.40
C PRO A 28 -5.64 -1.01 -9.41
N GLY A 29 -6.87 -0.92 -9.92
CA GLY A 29 -7.31 0.15 -10.82
C GLY A 29 -7.48 1.49 -10.09
N ILE A 30 -7.88 1.48 -8.82
CA ILE A 30 -7.86 2.66 -7.95
C ILE A 30 -6.44 3.03 -7.57
N LEU A 31 -5.64 2.06 -7.09
CA LEU A 31 -4.24 2.29 -6.72
C LEU A 31 -3.41 2.86 -7.88
N ALA A 32 -3.63 2.41 -9.12
CA ALA A 32 -2.95 2.94 -10.30
C ALA A 32 -3.10 4.46 -10.48
N LYS A 33 -4.16 5.06 -9.91
CA LYS A 33 -4.43 6.50 -10.00
C LYS A 33 -3.64 7.34 -8.98
N TRP A 34 -3.18 6.75 -7.88
CA TRP A 34 -2.67 7.54 -6.75
C TRP A 34 -1.46 6.96 -6.02
N TRP A 35 -1.20 5.65 -6.12
CA TRP A 35 -0.12 5.01 -5.39
C TRP A 35 1.25 5.42 -5.96
N GLY A 36 2.15 5.88 -5.08
CA GLY A 36 3.50 6.30 -5.45
C GLY A 36 3.65 7.82 -5.58
N PRO A 37 4.86 8.30 -5.90
CA PRO A 37 5.14 9.73 -5.97
C PRO A 37 4.40 10.42 -7.14
N ARG A 38 4.19 11.73 -7.01
CA ARG A 38 3.60 12.54 -8.09
C ARG A 38 4.41 12.38 -9.39
N GLY A 39 3.68 12.16 -10.49
CA GLY A 39 4.28 11.99 -11.83
C GLY A 39 4.65 10.55 -12.18
N PHE A 40 4.53 9.62 -11.24
CA PHE A 40 4.70 8.19 -11.51
C PHE A 40 3.38 7.55 -11.96
N THR A 41 3.49 6.47 -12.73
CA THR A 41 2.36 5.62 -13.11
C THR A 41 2.62 4.18 -12.68
N ASN A 42 1.57 3.39 -12.49
CA ASN A 42 1.68 1.98 -12.11
C ASN A 42 1.02 1.09 -13.16
N THR A 43 1.67 -0.02 -13.48
CA THR A 43 1.09 -1.14 -14.22
C THR A 43 1.16 -2.38 -13.36
N PHE A 44 0.02 -2.93 -12.98
CA PHE A 44 -0.07 -4.10 -12.10
C PHE A 44 -0.01 -5.39 -12.93
N GLN A 45 0.87 -6.31 -12.55
CA GLN A 45 0.91 -7.66 -13.12
C GLN A 45 0.15 -8.67 -12.27
N GLU A 46 0.15 -8.49 -10.94
CA GLU A 46 -0.52 -9.38 -9.99
C GLU A 46 -1.00 -8.57 -8.79
N PHE A 47 -2.25 -8.80 -8.36
CA PHE A 47 -2.81 -8.16 -7.18
C PHE A 47 -3.85 -9.08 -6.54
N ASP A 48 -3.40 -9.87 -5.56
CA ASP A 48 -4.22 -10.85 -4.83
C ASP A 48 -4.48 -10.31 -3.42
N PHE A 49 -5.58 -9.58 -3.25
CA PHE A 49 -5.90 -8.82 -2.03
C PHE A 49 -6.44 -9.70 -0.89
N ARG A 50 -5.60 -10.59 -0.38
CA ARG A 50 -5.86 -11.44 0.79
C ARG A 50 -4.57 -11.70 1.55
N ALA A 51 -4.65 -12.14 2.81
CA ALA A 51 -3.46 -12.54 3.55
C ALA A 51 -2.69 -13.64 2.79
N GLY A 52 -1.37 -13.45 2.65
CA GLY A 52 -0.47 -14.29 1.86
C GLY A 52 -0.50 -14.03 0.35
N GLY A 53 -1.39 -13.17 -0.15
CA GLY A 53 -1.48 -12.84 -1.57
C GLY A 53 -0.33 -11.94 -2.05
N ALA A 54 -0.06 -11.99 -3.35
CA ALA A 54 1.01 -11.23 -3.99
C ALA A 54 0.52 -9.88 -4.53
N TRP A 55 1.43 -8.90 -4.52
CA TRP A 55 1.27 -7.62 -5.19
C TRP A 55 2.54 -7.35 -6.01
N ARG A 56 2.42 -7.48 -7.33
CA ARG A 56 3.50 -7.21 -8.30
C ARG A 56 3.05 -6.12 -9.27
N PHE A 57 3.86 -5.09 -9.38
CA PHE A 57 3.61 -3.97 -10.29
C PHE A 57 4.92 -3.36 -10.76
N VAL A 58 4.89 -2.72 -11.93
CA VAL A 58 5.96 -1.84 -12.39
C VAL A 58 5.51 -0.41 -12.15
N MET A 59 6.30 0.34 -11.40
CA MET A 59 6.15 1.77 -11.26
C MET A 59 7.05 2.45 -12.31
N ARG A 60 6.51 3.34 -13.12
CA ARG A 60 7.26 4.08 -14.15
C ARG A 60 7.38 5.54 -13.77
N GLY A 61 8.61 6.05 -13.74
CA GLY A 61 8.93 7.44 -13.48
C GLY A 61 8.59 8.36 -14.67
N PRO A 62 8.54 9.68 -14.44
CA PRO A 62 8.26 10.66 -15.50
C PRO A 62 9.35 10.72 -16.58
N ASP A 63 10.55 10.23 -16.28
CA ASP A 63 11.68 10.05 -17.19
C ASP A 63 11.60 8.75 -18.01
N GLY A 64 10.59 7.91 -17.76
CA GLY A 64 10.42 6.61 -18.39
C GLY A 64 11.13 5.47 -17.68
N THR A 65 11.90 5.73 -16.61
CA THR A 65 12.59 4.67 -15.85
C THR A 65 11.57 3.74 -15.19
N GLU A 66 11.81 2.43 -15.29
CA GLU A 66 10.92 1.40 -14.75
C GLU A 66 11.48 0.77 -13.47
N TYR A 67 10.61 0.64 -12.47
CA TYR A 67 10.90 0.07 -11.17
C TYR A 67 9.95 -1.10 -10.92
N PRO A 68 10.36 -2.35 -11.20
CA PRO A 68 9.59 -3.52 -10.82
C PRO A 68 9.59 -3.66 -9.30
N ILE A 69 8.42 -3.80 -8.70
CA ILE A 69 8.24 -3.89 -7.25
C ILE A 69 7.40 -5.14 -6.94
N ALA A 70 7.87 -5.92 -5.96
CA ALA A 70 7.15 -7.07 -5.44
C ALA A 70 6.88 -6.91 -3.94
N LYS A 71 5.65 -7.18 -3.54
CA LYS A 71 5.19 -7.19 -2.15
C LYS A 71 4.33 -8.43 -1.87
N ALA A 72 4.20 -8.76 -0.59
CA ALA A 72 3.24 -9.74 -0.11
C ALA A 72 2.30 -9.11 0.92
N PHE A 73 1.01 -9.40 0.81
CA PHE A 73 0.03 -9.04 1.83
C PHE A 73 0.26 -9.92 3.07
N VAL A 74 0.56 -9.28 4.21
CA VAL A 74 0.73 -9.95 5.50
C VAL A 74 -0.62 -10.07 6.22
N ALA A 75 -1.42 -9.00 6.18
CA ALA A 75 -2.74 -8.97 6.79
C ALA A 75 -3.70 -8.11 5.96
N VAL A 76 -4.94 -8.58 5.81
CA VAL A 76 -6.03 -7.87 5.13
C VAL A 76 -7.28 -8.04 5.99
N VAL A 77 -7.61 -7.03 6.79
CA VAL A 77 -8.73 -7.05 7.74
C VAL A 77 -9.65 -5.88 7.41
N LEU A 78 -10.82 -6.17 6.86
CA LEU A 78 -11.80 -5.16 6.46
C LEU A 78 -12.55 -4.60 7.69
N PRO A 79 -12.75 -3.28 7.82
CA PRO A 79 -12.04 -2.16 7.19
C PRO A 79 -11.03 -1.54 8.16
N GLU A 80 -10.22 -2.36 8.83
CA GLU A 80 -9.40 -1.96 9.98
C GLU A 80 -7.92 -1.89 9.65
N ARG A 81 -7.40 -2.82 8.85
CA ARG A 81 -5.96 -3.00 8.68
C ARG A 81 -5.57 -3.61 7.35
N ILE A 82 -4.49 -3.08 6.79
CA ILE A 82 -3.73 -3.68 5.69
C ILE A 82 -2.26 -3.67 6.07
N SER A 83 -1.58 -4.81 5.99
CA SER A 83 -0.13 -4.93 6.18
C SER A 83 0.55 -5.54 4.95
N LEU A 84 1.65 -4.94 4.51
CA LEU A 84 2.40 -5.33 3.32
C LEU A 84 3.88 -5.53 3.65
N GLN A 85 4.46 -6.63 3.21
CA GLN A 85 5.91 -6.83 3.22
C GLN A 85 6.47 -6.41 1.86
N ASN A 86 7.38 -5.43 1.84
CA ASN A 86 8.18 -5.15 0.64
C ASN A 86 9.24 -6.26 0.46
N LEU A 87 9.33 -6.83 -0.74
CA LEU A 87 10.22 -7.96 -1.04
C LEU A 87 11.40 -7.55 -1.94
N GLU A 88 11.13 -6.81 -3.01
CA GLU A 88 12.09 -6.41 -4.06
C GLU A 88 11.75 -4.99 -4.58
N PRO A 89 12.71 -4.24 -5.18
CA PRO A 89 14.11 -4.60 -5.43
C PRO A 89 15.08 -4.17 -4.32
N THR A 90 14.69 -3.27 -3.41
CA THR A 90 15.56 -2.79 -2.32
C THR A 90 14.82 -2.66 -0.99
N HIS A 91 15.48 -3.09 0.08
CA HIS A 91 15.08 -3.09 1.49
C HIS A 91 13.76 -3.82 1.81
N ARG A 92 13.85 -4.83 2.68
CA ARG A 92 12.68 -5.48 3.27
C ARG A 92 12.18 -4.60 4.41
N PHE A 93 10.95 -4.11 4.28
CA PHE A 93 10.26 -3.38 5.32
C PHE A 93 8.79 -3.76 5.36
N LEU A 94 8.18 -3.59 6.53
CA LEU A 94 6.76 -3.80 6.74
C LEU A 94 6.05 -2.45 6.66
N VAL A 95 5.02 -2.37 5.83
CA VAL A 95 4.04 -1.27 5.87
C VAL A 95 2.85 -1.79 6.65
N THR A 96 2.40 -1.06 7.66
CA THR A 96 1.12 -1.31 8.33
C THR A 96 0.28 -0.05 8.22
N MET A 97 -0.92 -0.21 7.69
CA MET A 97 -1.93 0.83 7.55
C MET A 97 -3.11 0.42 8.41
N THR A 98 -3.49 1.29 9.34
CA THR A 98 -4.68 1.13 10.18
C THR A 98 -5.68 2.22 9.82
N PHE A 99 -6.96 1.88 9.90
CA PHE A 99 -8.06 2.77 9.54
C PHE A 99 -9.01 2.84 10.74
N ALA A 100 -9.24 4.04 11.24
CA ALA A 100 -10.13 4.33 12.36
C ALA A 100 -11.14 5.42 11.94
N GLU A 101 -12.27 5.48 12.64
CA GLU A 101 -13.12 6.67 12.59
C GLU A 101 -12.52 7.71 13.53
N GLU A 102 -12.46 8.96 13.07
CA GLU A 102 -12.14 10.08 13.95
C GLU A 102 -13.40 10.36 14.78
N ALA A 103 -13.27 10.38 16.10
CA ALA A 103 -14.35 10.85 16.96
C ALA A 103 -14.45 12.38 16.84
N ASP A 104 -15.68 12.91 16.85
CA ASP A 104 -15.97 14.35 16.82
C ASP A 104 -15.35 15.12 18.01
#